data_AF-A0A964P7U8-F1
#
_entry.id   AF-A0A964P7U8-F1
#
_cell.length_a   1.000
_cell.length_b   1.000
_cell.length_c   1.000
_cell.angle_alpha   90.00
_cell.angle_beta   90.00
_cell.angle_gamma   90.00
#
_symmetry.space_group_name_H-M   'P 1'
#
loop_
_entity.id
_entity.type
_entity.pdbx_description
1 polymer ?
#
loop_
_entity_poly.entity_id
_entity_poly.type
_entity_poly.pdbx_seq_one_letter_code
_entity_poly.pdbx_strand_id
1 'polypeptide(L)'
;MRTNIVIDDKLMADVMGMGRFKTKREAVEEGLRMVKRRMVYDGLRSLRGKLQWIGDDEAAWAKYREEQTAKVQARAAGLPYEGEIDTIFLEPGFQRHVQSEPSIQEPAVSYAPAVDKAP
;
A
#
# COMPACT_ATOMS: atom_id res chain seq x y z
N MET A 1 22.13 23.25 8.52
CA MET A 1 22.54 24.64 8.26
C MET A 1 21.82 25.55 9.24
N ARG A 2 22.49 26.55 9.82
CA ARG A 2 21.85 27.55 10.69
C ARG A 2 21.36 28.71 9.83
N THR A 3 20.07 29.04 9.93
CA THR A 3 19.43 30.08 9.14
C THR A 3 18.56 30.93 10.06
N ASN A 4 18.56 32.25 9.86
CA ASN A 4 17.66 33.16 10.57
C ASN A 4 16.42 33.40 9.69
N ILE A 5 15.24 33.10 10.21
CA ILE A 5 13.96 33.24 9.52
C ILE A 5 12.93 33.86 10.45
N VAL A 6 12.01 34.65 9.91
CA VAL A 6 10.86 35.21 10.64
C VAL A 6 9.69 34.24 10.51
N ILE A 7 9.10 33.82 11.62
CA ILE A 7 7.96 32.90 11.69
C ILE A 7 6.86 33.57 12.52
N ASP A 8 5.61 33.41 12.13
CA ASP A 8 4.46 33.85 12.91
C ASP A 8 4.42 33.14 14.28
N ASP A 9 4.26 33.92 15.35
CA ASP A 9 4.30 33.42 16.73
C ASP A 9 3.08 32.55 17.08
N LYS A 10 1.90 32.85 16.53
CA LYS A 10 0.69 32.04 16.74
C LYS A 10 0.86 30.69 16.07
N LEU A 11 1.36 30.68 14.83
CA LEU A 11 1.66 29.44 14.12
C LEU A 11 2.66 28.57 14.89
N MET A 12 3.73 29.15 15.42
CA MET A 12 4.70 28.40 16.21
C MET A 12 4.09 27.86 17.51
N ALA A 13 3.27 28.66 18.19
CA ALA A 13 2.58 28.22 19.41
C ALA A 13 1.62 27.05 19.13
N ASP A 14 0.85 27.13 18.05
CA ASP A 14 -0.08 26.09 17.61
C ASP A 14 0.65 24.78 17.31
N VAL A 15 1.75 24.84 16.54
CA VAL A 15 2.56 23.68 16.20
C VAL A 15 3.20 23.03 17.43
N MET A 16 3.70 23.85 18.37
CA MET A 16 4.27 23.36 19.63
C MET A 16 3.22 22.78 20.58
N GLY A 17 1.98 23.31 20.56
CA GLY A 17 0.88 22.85 21.40
C GLY A 17 0.23 21.55 20.90
N MET A 18 0.14 21.39 19.57
CA MET A 18 -0.41 20.17 18.94
C MET A 18 0.64 19.07 18.74
N GLY A 19 1.89 19.46 18.51
CA GLY A 19 2.98 18.55 18.20
C GLY A 19 3.70 18.00 19.43
N ARG A 20 4.39 16.87 19.27
CA ARG A 20 5.25 16.29 20.30
C ARG A 20 6.70 16.81 20.16
N PHE A 21 6.87 18.12 20.02
CA PHE A 21 8.18 18.74 19.80
C PHE A 21 8.75 19.32 21.09
N LYS A 22 10.03 19.10 21.36
CA LYS A 22 10.71 19.67 22.53
C LYS A 22 11.24 21.07 22.26
N THR A 23 11.54 21.38 21.00
CA THR A 23 12.15 22.66 20.62
C THR A 23 11.55 23.21 19.33
N LYS A 24 11.58 24.54 19.17
CA LYS A 24 11.15 25.21 17.93
C LYS A 24 11.92 24.71 16.70
N ARG A 25 13.21 24.38 16.85
CA ARG A 25 14.05 23.84 15.76
C ARG A 25 13.51 22.49 15.26
N GLU A 26 13.14 21.61 16.18
CA GLU A 26 12.60 20.28 15.87
C GLU A 26 11.26 20.40 15.13
N ALA A 27 10.37 21.26 15.61
CA ALA A 27 9.09 21.55 14.94
C ALA A 27 9.29 22.01 13.49
N VAL A 28 10.24 22.92 13.26
CA VAL A 28 10.57 23.42 11.90
C VAL A 28 11.16 22.32 11.04
N GLU A 29 12.06 21.48 11.59
CA GLU A 29 12.69 20.39 10.85
C GLU A 29 11.66 19.33 10.43
N GLU A 30 10.74 18.95 11.32
CA GLU A 30 9.66 18.02 10.98
C GLU A 30 8.67 18.62 9.98
N GLY A 31 8.37 19.92 10.07
CA GLY A 31 7.58 20.63 9.07
C GLY A 31 8.21 20.55 7.67
N LEU A 32 9.53 20.80 7.56
CA LEU A 32 10.24 20.67 6.29
C LEU A 32 10.27 19.23 5.76
N ARG A 33 10.42 18.24 6.65
CA ARG A 33 10.33 16.82 6.28
C ARG A 33 8.94 16.47 5.73
N MET A 34 7.88 17.03 6.31
CA MET A 34 6.51 16.84 5.82
C MET A 34 6.32 17.47 4.43
N VAL A 35 6.82 18.68 4.19
CA VAL A 35 6.78 19.32 2.87
C VAL A 35 7.48 18.46 1.82
N LYS A 36 8.68 17.95 2.12
CA LYS A 36 9.40 17.03 1.22
C LYS A 36 8.55 15.80 0.86
N ARG A 37 7.94 15.15 1.87
CA ARG A 37 7.06 13.98 1.65
C ARG A 37 5.88 14.33 0.75
N ARG A 38 5.25 15.48 0.96
CA ARG A 38 4.14 15.95 0.14
C ARG A 38 4.52 16.09 -1.33
N MET A 39 5.67 16.68 -1.64
CA MET A 39 6.13 16.82 -3.03
C MET A 39 6.35 15.46 -3.73
N VAL A 40 6.80 14.43 -2.98
CA VAL A 40 6.89 13.07 -3.52
C VAL A 40 5.49 12.54 -3.88
N TYR A 41 4.51 12.72 -2.99
CA TYR A 41 3.13 12.32 -3.28
C TYR A 41 2.51 13.08 -4.44
N ASP A 42 2.79 14.38 -4.56
CA ASP A 42 2.34 15.18 -5.71
C ASP A 42 2.95 14.67 -7.02
N GLY A 43 4.23 14.28 -7.00
CA GLY A 43 4.90 13.60 -8.10
C GLY A 43 4.20 12.30 -8.50
N LEU A 44 3.93 11.42 -7.53
CA LEU A 44 3.17 10.18 -7.77
C LEU A 44 1.76 10.46 -8.29
N ARG A 45 1.09 11.48 -7.74
CA ARG A 45 -0.24 11.88 -8.19
C ARG A 45 -0.23 12.38 -9.62
N SER A 46 0.84 13.05 -10.05
CA SER A 46 1.01 13.51 -11.43
C SER A 46 1.18 12.38 -12.46
N LEU A 47 1.54 11.17 -12.00
CA LEU A 47 1.64 9.96 -12.81
C LEU A 47 0.29 9.24 -12.96
N ARG A 48 -0.75 9.67 -12.23
CA ARG A 48 -2.10 9.11 -12.36
C ARG A 48 -2.58 9.25 -13.81
N GLY A 49 -2.99 8.13 -14.41
CA GLY A 49 -3.47 8.07 -15.79
C GLY A 49 -2.38 8.09 -16.87
N LYS A 50 -1.10 8.21 -16.49
CA LYS A 50 0.05 8.10 -17.42
C LYS A 50 0.72 6.74 -17.35
N LEU A 51 0.61 6.08 -16.20
CA LEU A 51 1.15 4.73 -16.01
C LEU A 51 0.23 3.73 -16.71
N GLN A 52 0.80 2.98 -17.65
CA GLN A 52 0.18 1.80 -18.21
C GLN A 52 0.39 0.66 -17.23
N TRP A 53 -0.71 0.14 -16.66
CA TRP A 53 -0.65 -1.10 -15.92
C TRP A 53 -0.56 -2.25 -16.94
N ILE A 54 0.59 -2.91 -17.01
CA ILE A 54 0.75 -4.10 -17.86
C ILE A 54 0.09 -5.26 -17.10
N GLY A 55 -1.21 -5.45 -17.33
CA GLY A 55 -2.05 -6.37 -16.56
C GLY A 55 -2.40 -7.66 -17.31
N ASP A 56 -1.40 -8.40 -17.79
CA ASP A 56 -1.56 -9.86 -17.97
C ASP A 56 -0.99 -10.62 -16.75
N ASP A 57 -1.06 -9.94 -15.60
CA ASP A 57 -0.48 -10.38 -14.35
C ASP A 57 -1.27 -11.53 -13.74
N GLU A 58 -2.58 -11.62 -13.98
CA GLU A 58 -3.40 -12.68 -13.37
C GLU A 58 -2.95 -14.07 -13.86
N ALA A 59 -2.58 -14.22 -15.13
CA ALA A 59 -2.03 -15.45 -15.67
C ALA A 59 -0.63 -15.77 -15.08
N ALA A 60 0.21 -14.76 -14.87
CA ALA A 60 1.54 -14.93 -14.27
C ALA A 60 1.48 -15.28 -12.78
N TRP A 61 0.63 -14.58 -12.01
CA TRP A 61 0.39 -14.85 -10.60
C TRP A 61 -0.38 -16.16 -10.38
N ALA A 62 -1.22 -16.60 -11.31
CA ALA A 62 -1.87 -17.91 -11.26
C ALA A 62 -0.85 -19.05 -11.36
N LYS A 63 0.01 -19.03 -12.38
CA LYS A 63 1.08 -20.03 -12.55
C LYS A 63 2.01 -20.09 -11.35
N TYR A 64 2.44 -18.93 -10.86
CA TYR A 64 3.29 -18.84 -9.68
C TYR A 64 2.62 -19.46 -8.44
N ARG A 65 1.32 -19.23 -8.22
CA ARG A 65 0.58 -19.86 -7.12
C ARG A 65 0.47 -21.37 -7.28
N GLU A 66 0.17 -21.85 -8.49
CA GLU A 66 0.09 -23.28 -8.79
C GLU A 66 1.42 -23.99 -8.48
N GLU A 67 2.54 -23.43 -8.95
CA GLU A 67 3.88 -23.96 -8.67
C GLU A 67 4.21 -24.02 -7.17
N GLN A 68 3.90 -22.96 -6.42
CA GLN A 68 4.14 -22.92 -4.98
C GLN A 68 3.25 -23.90 -4.21
N THR A 69 1.97 -24.03 -4.60
CA THR A 69 1.06 -25.00 -3.99
C THR A 69 1.47 -26.45 -4.28
N ALA A 70 1.92 -26.75 -5.50
CA ALA A 70 2.43 -28.06 -5.87
C ALA A 70 3.68 -28.43 -5.04
N LYS A 71 4.59 -27.48 -4.79
CA LYS A 71 5.76 -27.70 -3.93
C LYS A 71 5.38 -27.95 -2.47
N VAL A 72 4.41 -27.21 -1.93
CA VAL A 72 3.88 -27.44 -0.58
C VAL A 72 3.27 -28.85 -0.48
N GLN A 73 2.50 -29.28 -1.48
CA GLN A 73 1.92 -30.63 -1.52
C GLN A 73 3.00 -31.71 -1.62
N ALA A 74 4.01 -31.51 -2.48
CA ALA A 74 5.15 -32.43 -2.58
C ALA A 74 5.91 -32.54 -1.25
N ARG A 75 6.16 -31.41 -0.56
CA ARG A 75 6.78 -31.38 0.77
C ARG A 75 5.94 -32.13 1.81
N ALA A 76 4.62 -31.92 1.81
CA ALA A 76 3.70 -32.62 2.73
C ALA A 76 3.64 -34.13 2.46
N ALA A 77 3.76 -34.53 1.19
CA ALA A 77 3.80 -35.93 0.75
C ALA A 77 5.18 -36.59 0.87
N GLY A 78 6.23 -35.85 1.27
CA GLY A 78 7.60 -36.35 1.35
C GLY A 78 8.26 -36.61 -0.02
N LEU A 79 7.71 -36.05 -1.09
CA LEU A 79 8.24 -36.15 -2.44
C LEU A 79 9.31 -35.06 -2.67
N PRO A 80 10.36 -35.35 -3.47
CA PRO A 80 11.35 -34.34 -3.82
C PRO A 80 10.69 -33.23 -4.65
N TYR A 81 11.00 -31.98 -4.31
CA TYR A 81 10.63 -30.80 -5.09
C TYR A 81 11.86 -29.92 -5.27
N GLU A 82 11.86 -29.12 -6.33
CA GLU A 82 13.00 -28.30 -6.70
C GLU A 82 12.81 -26.83 -6.27
N GLY A 83 13.87 -26.26 -5.69
CA GLY A 83 13.89 -24.87 -5.21
C GLY A 83 13.27 -24.65 -3.84
N GLU A 84 13.17 -23.38 -3.43
CA GLU A 84 12.59 -22.96 -2.15
C GLU A 84 11.08 -22.70 -2.27
N ILE A 85 10.36 -22.95 -1.18
CA ILE A 85 8.94 -22.59 -1.03
C ILE A 85 8.88 -21.23 -0.35
N ASP A 86 8.11 -20.31 -0.92
CA ASP A 86 7.90 -19.00 -0.32
C ASP A 86 7.23 -19.11 1.05
N THR A 87 7.74 -18.35 2.02
CA THR A 87 7.34 -18.42 3.44
C THR A 87 5.84 -18.18 3.64
N ILE A 88 5.24 -17.34 2.80
CA ILE A 88 3.80 -17.03 2.80
C ILE A 88 2.96 -18.31 2.59
N PHE A 89 3.42 -19.23 1.75
CA PHE A 89 2.70 -20.48 1.43
C PHE A 89 2.83 -21.55 2.52
N LEU A 90 3.68 -21.32 3.53
CA LEU A 90 3.86 -22.18 4.69
C LEU A 90 3.00 -21.75 5.89
N GLU A 91 2.33 -20.59 5.80
CA GLU A 91 1.47 -20.10 6.86
C GLU A 91 0.14 -20.87 6.92
N PRO A 92 -0.31 -21.31 8.11
CA PRO A 92 -1.50 -22.16 8.29
C PRO A 92 -2.84 -21.48 7.93
N GLY A 93 -2.81 -20.20 7.53
CA GLY A 93 -3.96 -19.43 7.03
C GLY A 93 -4.01 -19.33 5.50
N PHE A 94 -2.90 -19.50 4.79
CA PHE A 94 -2.82 -19.28 3.34
C PHE A 94 -3.41 -20.47 2.55
N GLN A 95 -3.31 -21.67 3.08
CA GLN A 95 -3.75 -22.91 2.41
C GLN A 95 -5.26 -23.17 2.47
N ARG A 96 -6.05 -22.39 3.25
CA ARG A 96 -7.48 -22.68 3.46
C ARG A 96 -8.42 -22.20 2.35
N HIS A 97 -7.94 -21.38 1.41
CA HIS A 97 -8.75 -20.81 0.34
C HIS A 97 -8.19 -21.11 -1.05
N VAL A 98 -7.70 -22.33 -1.28
CA VAL A 98 -7.56 -22.86 -2.64
C VAL A 98 -8.91 -23.47 -3.04
N GLN A 99 -9.93 -22.63 -3.21
CA GLN A 99 -11.16 -23.07 -3.88
C GLN A 99 -10.85 -23.16 -5.38
N SER A 100 -11.09 -24.33 -5.94
CA SER A 100 -10.83 -24.71 -7.34
C SER A 100 -11.85 -24.15 -8.34
N GLU A 101 -12.57 -23.09 -8.00
CA GLU A 101 -13.41 -22.33 -8.94
C GLU A 101 -13.22 -20.84 -8.65
N PRO A 102 -12.94 -19.99 -9.66
CA PRO A 102 -12.96 -18.56 -9.46
C PRO A 102 -14.41 -18.16 -9.17
N SER A 103 -14.79 -18.09 -7.89
CA SER A 103 -16.06 -17.50 -7.51
C SER A 103 -15.95 -16.01 -7.84
N ILE A 104 -16.56 -15.60 -8.95
CA ILE A 104 -16.84 -14.18 -9.20
C ILE A 104 -17.82 -13.79 -8.12
N GLN A 105 -17.32 -13.27 -6.99
CA GLN A 105 -18.16 -12.55 -6.05
C GLN A 105 -18.45 -11.21 -6.71
N GLU A 106 -19.62 -11.11 -7.35
CA GLU A 106 -20.14 -9.81 -7.76
C GLU A 106 -20.20 -8.92 -6.51
N PRO A 107 -19.49 -7.78 -6.49
CA PRO A 107 -19.56 -6.89 -5.37
C PRO A 107 -21.01 -6.38 -5.27
N ALA A 108 -21.69 -6.70 -4.18
CA ALA A 108 -23.02 -6.18 -3.84
C ALA A 108 -22.97 -4.68 -3.49
N VAL A 109 -22.26 -3.89 -4.29
CA VAL A 109 -22.23 -2.44 -4.19
C VAL A 109 -23.39 -1.94 -5.03
N SER A 110 -24.56 -1.80 -4.39
CA SER A 110 -25.61 -0.95 -4.93
C SER A 110 -25.09 0.49 -4.89
N TYR A 111 -24.61 1.00 -6.02
CA TYR A 111 -24.40 2.43 -6.15
C TYR A 111 -25.76 3.11 -5.97
N ALA A 112 -25.92 3.84 -4.86
CA ALA A 112 -27.06 4.74 -4.71
C ALA A 112 -27.05 5.68 -5.93
N PRO A 113 -28.16 5.80 -6.68
CA PRO A 113 -28.18 6.67 -7.85
C PRO A 113 -27.84 8.08 -7.40
N ALA A 114 -26.84 8.67 -8.06
CA ALA A 114 -26.47 10.06 -7.87
C ALA A 114 -27.73 10.91 -8.00
N VAL A 115 -28.12 11.55 -6.89
CA VAL A 115 -29.19 12.55 -6.92
C VAL A 115 -28.63 13.70 -7.75
N ASP A 116 -29.08 13.79 -9.01
CA ASP A 116 -28.85 14.92 -9.88
C ASP A 116 -29.37 16.17 -9.18
N LYS A 117 -28.47 16.92 -8.55
CA LYS A 117 -28.71 18.31 -8.18
C LYS A 117 -28.37 19.15 -9.41
N ALA A 118 -29.35 19.28 -10.30
CA ALA A 118 -29.36 20.33 -11.32
C ALA A 118 -29.90 21.65 -10.69
N PRO A 119 -29.58 22.81 -11.29
CA PRO A 119 -29.30 24.09 -10.59
C PRO A 119 -30.49 24.76 -9.89
#